data_AF-B1AHQ3-F1
#
_entry.id   AF-B1AHQ3-F1
#
_cell.length_a   1.000
_cell.length_b   1.000
_cell.length_c   1.000
_cell.angle_alpha   90.00
_cell.angle_beta   90.00
_cell.angle_gamma   90.00
#
_symmetry.space_group_name_H-M   'P 1'
#
loop_
_entity.id
_entity.type
_entity.pdbx_description
1 polymer ?
#
loop_
_entity_poly.entity_id
_entity_poly.type
_entity_poly.pdbx_seq_one_letter_code
_entity_poly.pdbx_strand_id
1 'polypeptide(L)'
;GRGLGKNAQGIINPIEAKQRKGKGAVGAYGSERTTQSMQDFPVVDSEEEAEEWLFLAASDCILLVQEFQKELSQWRKDPSGSKKKPKYSYKTVEELKAKGRISKKLTAPQKELSQVKVIDMTGREQKVYYSYSQISHKHNVPDDGLPLQSQQLPQSGKEAKAPGFALPELEHNLQLLIDLTEQEIIQNDR
;
A
#
# COMPACT_ATOMS: atom_id res chain seq x y z
N GLY A 1 -24.48 -25.69 -18.97
CA GLY A 1 -24.64 -26.33 -17.64
C GLY A 1 -24.22 -25.34 -16.58
N ARG A 2 -24.71 -25.47 -15.33
CA ARG A 2 -24.17 -24.69 -14.21
C ARG A 2 -22.74 -25.16 -13.90
N GLY A 3 -21.93 -24.30 -13.30
CA GLY A 3 -20.50 -24.50 -13.10
C GLY A 3 -20.09 -25.80 -12.40
N LEU A 4 -18.80 -26.13 -12.43
CA LEU A 4 -18.26 -27.31 -11.75
C LEU A 4 -18.39 -27.22 -10.20
N GLY A 5 -18.41 -28.36 -9.51
CA GLY A 5 -18.39 -28.44 -8.03
C GLY A 5 -19.72 -28.83 -7.39
N LYS A 6 -19.68 -29.20 -6.09
CA LYS A 6 -20.82 -29.75 -5.33
C LYS A 6 -22.07 -28.87 -5.35
N ASN A 7 -21.88 -27.56 -5.35
CA ASN A 7 -22.93 -26.54 -5.38
C ASN A 7 -23.02 -25.81 -6.74
N ALA A 8 -22.39 -26.37 -7.78
CA ALA A 8 -22.29 -25.78 -9.11
C ALA A 8 -21.75 -24.33 -9.16
N GLN A 9 -20.79 -24.02 -8.27
CA GLN A 9 -20.19 -22.69 -8.10
C GLN A 9 -18.98 -22.43 -9.02
N GLY A 10 -18.57 -23.41 -9.80
CA GLY A 10 -17.39 -23.32 -10.65
C GLY A 10 -17.60 -22.38 -11.84
N ILE A 11 -16.50 -22.02 -12.47
CA ILE A 11 -16.54 -21.25 -13.72
C ILE A 11 -17.23 -22.06 -14.82
N ILE A 12 -18.08 -21.40 -15.59
CA ILE A 12 -18.78 -22.00 -16.74
C ILE A 12 -17.97 -21.78 -18.01
N ASN A 13 -17.44 -20.56 -18.17
CA ASN A 13 -16.64 -20.16 -19.32
C ASN A 13 -15.15 -20.20 -18.96
N PRO A 14 -14.27 -20.59 -19.90
CA PRO A 14 -12.83 -20.53 -19.72
C PRO A 14 -12.35 -19.12 -19.36
N ILE A 15 -11.29 -19.04 -18.55
CA ILE A 15 -10.69 -17.76 -18.17
C ILE A 15 -9.83 -17.25 -19.33
N GLU A 16 -10.15 -16.06 -19.82
CA GLU A 16 -9.33 -15.34 -20.80
C GLU A 16 -8.27 -14.49 -20.08
N ALA A 17 -7.02 -14.58 -20.53
CA ALA A 17 -5.92 -13.77 -20.01
C ALA A 17 -5.47 -12.72 -21.04
N LYS A 18 -5.45 -11.44 -20.64
CA LYS A 18 -4.96 -10.34 -21.49
C LYS A 18 -3.48 -10.10 -21.24
N GLN A 19 -2.62 -10.56 -22.14
CA GLN A 19 -1.19 -10.26 -22.06
C GLN A 19 -0.94 -8.78 -22.35
N ARG A 20 -0.26 -8.09 -21.43
CA ARG A 20 0.12 -6.69 -21.64
C ARG A 20 1.26 -6.57 -22.63
N LYS A 21 1.19 -5.57 -23.50
CA LYS A 21 2.29 -5.19 -24.39
C LYS A 21 3.22 -4.24 -23.64
N GLY A 22 4.46 -4.62 -23.41
CA GLY A 22 5.49 -3.78 -22.78
C GLY A 22 5.45 -3.72 -21.25
N LYS A 23 6.24 -2.81 -20.67
CA LYS A 23 6.45 -2.63 -19.23
C LYS A 23 5.61 -1.48 -18.62
N GLY A 24 4.54 -1.06 -19.29
CA GLY A 24 3.67 0.02 -18.79
C GLY A 24 3.01 -0.34 -17.45
N ALA A 25 2.73 0.68 -16.64
CA ALA A 25 1.97 0.52 -15.39
C ALA A 25 0.55 0.00 -15.66
N VAL A 26 -0.05 -0.62 -14.64
CA VAL A 26 -1.45 -1.11 -14.70
C VAL A 26 -2.38 0.01 -15.16
N GLY A 27 -3.20 -0.24 -16.17
CA GLY A 27 -4.15 0.73 -16.71
C GLY A 27 -3.57 1.76 -17.71
N ALA A 28 -2.27 1.72 -18.01
CA ALA A 28 -1.66 2.63 -19.00
C ALA A 28 -2.23 2.43 -20.42
N TYR A 29 -2.69 1.22 -20.73
CA TYR A 29 -3.28 0.86 -22.03
C TYR A 29 -4.82 0.75 -21.97
N GLY A 30 -5.44 1.35 -20.95
CA GLY A 30 -6.89 1.31 -20.74
C GLY A 30 -7.37 0.11 -19.91
N SER A 31 -8.68 -0.16 -19.96
CA SER A 31 -9.29 -1.22 -19.15
C SER A 31 -8.75 -2.60 -19.51
N GLU A 32 -8.31 -3.32 -18.49
CA GLU A 32 -7.76 -4.68 -18.61
C GLU A 32 -8.80 -5.74 -18.28
N ARG A 33 -10.04 -5.32 -18.03
CA ARG A 33 -11.16 -6.21 -17.72
C ARG A 33 -11.57 -7.01 -18.94
N THR A 34 -11.85 -8.29 -18.74
CA THR A 34 -12.42 -9.17 -19.77
C THR A 34 -13.91 -8.90 -19.95
N THR A 35 -14.47 -9.32 -21.09
CA THR A 35 -15.91 -9.22 -21.37
C THR A 35 -16.74 -9.94 -20.31
N GLN A 36 -16.29 -11.12 -19.88
CA GLN A 36 -16.91 -11.87 -18.79
C GLN A 36 -16.87 -11.09 -17.46
N SER A 37 -15.71 -10.49 -17.12
CA SER A 37 -15.61 -9.65 -15.91
C SER A 37 -16.57 -8.48 -15.93
N MET A 38 -16.78 -7.84 -17.09
CA MET A 38 -17.71 -6.72 -17.23
C MET A 38 -19.18 -7.15 -17.04
N GLN A 39 -19.53 -8.39 -17.40
CA GLN A 39 -20.87 -8.93 -17.17
C GLN A 39 -21.10 -9.36 -15.72
N ASP A 40 -20.12 -10.02 -15.11
CA ASP A 40 -20.21 -10.50 -13.72
C ASP A 40 -20.15 -9.34 -12.71
N PHE A 41 -19.44 -8.27 -13.07
CA PHE A 41 -19.23 -7.09 -12.24
C PHE A 41 -19.44 -5.81 -13.07
N PRO A 42 -20.68 -5.46 -13.44
CA PRO A 42 -20.94 -4.24 -14.20
C PRO A 42 -20.31 -3.03 -13.52
N VAL A 43 -19.71 -2.13 -14.31
CA VAL A 43 -19.27 -0.84 -13.79
C VAL A 43 -20.53 -0.06 -13.49
N VAL A 44 -20.87 0.02 -12.22
CA VAL A 44 -21.95 0.86 -11.71
C VAL A 44 -21.46 2.30 -11.78
N ASP A 45 -21.64 2.93 -12.94
CA ASP A 45 -21.60 4.39 -13.07
C ASP A 45 -22.95 4.97 -12.64
N SER A 46 -23.43 4.59 -11.44
CA SER A 46 -24.72 5.06 -10.93
C SER A 46 -24.51 6.17 -9.90
N GLU A 47 -24.31 7.39 -10.39
CA GLU A 47 -24.68 8.56 -9.60
C GLU A 47 -26.21 8.54 -9.35
N GLU A 48 -26.98 8.04 -10.32
CA GLU A 48 -28.46 8.03 -10.32
C GLU A 48 -29.10 6.98 -9.39
N GLU A 49 -28.63 5.72 -9.39
CA GLU A 49 -29.17 4.66 -8.50
C GLU A 49 -28.69 4.82 -7.05
N ALA A 50 -27.54 5.50 -6.86
CA ALA A 50 -27.06 5.92 -5.55
C ALA A 50 -27.91 7.06 -4.97
N GLU A 51 -28.40 7.99 -5.81
CA GLU A 51 -29.32 9.06 -5.43
C GLU A 51 -30.69 8.52 -4.99
N GLU A 52 -31.22 7.49 -5.65
CA GLU A 52 -32.51 6.89 -5.29
C GLU A 52 -32.44 6.12 -3.95
N TRP A 53 -31.34 5.38 -3.71
CA TRP A 53 -31.06 4.76 -2.41
C TRP A 53 -30.79 5.77 -1.29
N LEU A 54 -30.24 6.94 -1.64
CA LEU A 54 -29.97 8.04 -0.70
C LEU A 54 -31.25 8.81 -0.32
N PHE A 55 -32.25 8.88 -1.20
CA PHE A 55 -33.52 9.57 -0.94
C PHE A 55 -34.42 8.80 0.04
N LEU A 56 -34.41 7.46 -0.01
CA LEU A 56 -35.19 6.59 0.88
C LEU A 56 -34.53 6.40 2.25
N ALA A 57 -33.21 6.51 2.33
CA ALA A 57 -32.44 6.36 3.56
C ALA A 57 -31.97 7.72 4.12
N ALA A 58 -32.90 8.39 4.80
CA ALA A 58 -32.66 9.34 5.89
C ALA A 58 -32.31 10.81 5.58
N SER A 59 -33.19 11.67 6.07
CA SER A 59 -32.99 13.11 6.28
C SER A 59 -31.74 13.47 7.11
N ASP A 60 -31.19 12.52 7.90
CA ASP A 60 -29.96 12.72 8.69
C ASP A 60 -28.71 12.07 8.08
N CYS A 61 -28.87 11.08 7.17
CA CYS A 61 -27.73 10.42 6.51
C CYS A 61 -27.19 11.25 5.34
N ILE A 62 -28.06 12.04 4.68
CA ILE A 62 -27.70 12.90 3.54
C ILE A 62 -26.56 13.88 3.88
N LEU A 63 -26.55 14.46 5.08
CA LEU A 63 -25.51 15.41 5.51
C LEU A 63 -24.15 14.71 5.71
N LEU A 64 -24.16 13.54 6.34
CA LEU A 64 -22.95 12.73 6.57
C LEU A 64 -22.37 12.19 5.25
N VAL A 65 -23.22 11.73 4.33
CA VAL A 65 -22.79 11.23 3.02
C VAL A 65 -22.24 12.36 2.15
N GLN A 66 -22.87 13.55 2.16
CA GLN A 66 -22.32 14.70 1.43
C GLN A 66 -20.96 15.15 1.97
N GLU A 67 -20.77 15.20 3.29
CA GLU A 67 -19.48 15.56 3.87
C GLU A 67 -18.40 14.54 3.51
N PHE A 68 -18.73 13.25 3.57
CA PHE A 68 -17.81 12.18 3.19
C PHE A 68 -17.48 12.17 1.70
N GLN A 69 -18.46 12.42 0.82
CA GLN A 69 -18.25 12.53 -0.62
C GLN A 69 -17.38 13.75 -0.97
N LYS A 70 -17.57 14.89 -0.27
CA LYS A 70 -16.72 16.09 -0.41
C LYS A 70 -15.29 15.86 0.09
N GLU A 71 -15.10 15.06 1.14
CA GLU A 71 -13.76 14.64 1.60
C GLU A 71 -13.11 13.65 0.60
N LEU A 72 -13.86 12.71 0.02
CA LEU A 72 -13.38 11.77 -1.00
C LEU A 72 -13.05 12.44 -2.34
N SER A 73 -13.82 13.45 -2.76
CA SER A 73 -13.62 14.19 -4.01
C SER A 73 -12.27 14.94 -4.05
N GLN A 74 -11.66 15.22 -2.89
CA GLN A 74 -10.33 15.82 -2.82
C GLN A 74 -9.21 14.87 -3.23
N TRP A 75 -9.40 13.55 -3.03
CA TRP A 75 -8.39 12.53 -3.33
C TRP A 75 -8.60 11.86 -4.68
N ARG A 76 -9.80 11.96 -5.27
CA ARG A 76 -10.08 11.44 -6.62
C ARG A 76 -9.68 12.46 -7.68
N LYS A 77 -8.91 12.01 -8.67
CA LYS A 77 -8.58 12.79 -9.86
C LYS A 77 -9.76 12.68 -10.82
N ASP A 78 -10.37 13.82 -11.21
CA ASP A 78 -11.49 13.79 -12.15
C ASP A 78 -11.09 13.11 -13.46
N PRO A 79 -11.96 12.28 -14.06
CA PRO A 79 -11.69 11.62 -15.35
C PRO A 79 -11.54 12.62 -16.51
N SER A 80 -11.97 13.87 -16.33
CA SER A 80 -11.83 14.97 -17.30
C SER A 80 -10.44 15.64 -17.31
N GLY A 81 -9.50 15.23 -16.43
CA GLY A 81 -8.10 15.69 -16.49
C GLY A 81 -7.85 17.14 -16.05
N SER A 82 -8.87 17.87 -15.59
CA SER A 82 -8.73 19.22 -15.07
C SER A 82 -8.13 19.18 -13.65
N LYS A 83 -6.94 19.77 -13.49
CA LYS A 83 -6.25 19.88 -12.19
C LYS A 83 -7.01 20.89 -11.29
N LYS A 84 -7.93 20.41 -10.45
CA LYS A 84 -8.57 21.23 -9.42
C LYS A 84 -7.50 21.77 -8.45
N LYS A 85 -7.52 23.09 -8.20
CA LYS A 85 -6.60 23.74 -7.25
C LYS A 85 -6.89 23.20 -5.84
N PRO A 86 -5.87 22.87 -5.02
CA PRO A 86 -6.07 22.40 -3.65
C PRO A 86 -6.91 23.41 -2.86
N LYS A 87 -8.04 22.96 -2.30
CA LYS A 87 -8.91 23.80 -1.49
C LYS A 87 -8.50 23.70 -0.03
N TYR A 88 -7.88 24.76 0.48
CA TYR A 88 -7.52 24.85 1.89
C TYR A 88 -8.76 25.23 2.72
N SER A 89 -9.12 24.40 3.69
CA SER A 89 -10.11 24.73 4.71
C SER A 89 -9.41 24.97 6.04
N TYR A 90 -9.63 26.12 6.67
CA TYR A 90 -9.16 26.40 8.02
C TYR A 90 -10.09 25.71 9.03
N LYS A 91 -9.52 24.91 9.94
CA LYS A 91 -10.24 24.22 11.03
C LYS A 91 -9.62 24.64 12.35
N THR A 92 -10.45 24.74 13.39
CA THR A 92 -9.98 25.16 14.72
C THR A 92 -9.27 24.03 15.45
N VAL A 93 -8.44 24.35 16.45
CA VAL A 93 -7.71 23.36 17.26
C VAL A 93 -8.67 22.42 18.01
N GLU A 94 -9.84 22.92 18.38
CA GLU A 94 -10.90 22.18 19.06
C GLU A 94 -11.53 21.12 18.13
N GLU A 95 -11.79 21.47 16.87
CA GLU A 95 -12.29 20.54 15.85
C GLU A 95 -11.29 19.42 15.53
N LEU A 96 -9.99 19.72 15.50
CA LEU A 96 -8.95 18.72 15.30
C LEU A 96 -8.87 17.72 16.47
N LYS A 97 -9.05 18.19 17.71
CA LYS A 97 -9.10 17.32 18.89
C LYS A 97 -10.34 16.44 18.92
N ALA A 98 -11.47 16.92 18.39
CA ALA A 98 -12.70 16.15 18.28
C ALA A 98 -12.62 15.05 17.21
N LYS A 99 -12.12 15.37 16.00
CA LYS A 99 -11.93 14.39 14.91
C LYS A 99 -10.75 13.44 15.15
N GLY A 100 -9.74 13.85 15.92
CA GLY A 100 -8.50 13.09 16.15
C GLY A 100 -8.56 11.98 17.22
N ARG A 101 -9.72 11.68 17.82
CA ARG A 101 -9.84 10.59 18.82
C ARG A 101 -9.84 9.20 18.17
N ILE A 102 -8.78 8.85 17.44
CA ILE A 102 -8.46 7.46 17.09
C ILE A 102 -7.42 6.97 18.10
N SER A 103 -7.83 6.84 19.36
CA SER A 103 -7.08 6.09 20.37
C SER A 103 -7.88 4.85 20.74
N LYS A 104 -8.00 3.95 19.76
CA LYS A 104 -8.28 2.54 20.04
C LYS A 104 -6.93 1.85 20.00
N LYS A 105 -6.33 1.64 21.17
CA LYS A 105 -5.34 0.56 21.32
C LYS A 105 -6.07 -0.71 20.94
N LEU A 106 -5.84 -1.21 19.72
CA LEU A 106 -6.31 -2.51 19.28
C LEU A 106 -5.61 -3.54 20.16
N THR A 107 -6.25 -3.94 21.25
CA THR A 107 -5.88 -5.17 21.96
C THR A 107 -6.09 -6.31 21.00
N ALA A 108 -4.99 -6.87 20.51
CA ALA A 108 -5.00 -8.00 19.59
C ALA A 108 -5.67 -9.22 20.26
N PRO A 109 -6.59 -9.92 19.57
CA PRO A 109 -7.15 -11.17 20.08
C PRO A 109 -6.05 -12.25 20.09
N GLN A 110 -5.57 -12.59 21.29
CA GLN A 110 -4.35 -13.38 21.52
C GLN A 110 -4.48 -14.90 21.32
N LYS A 111 -5.66 -15.45 20.98
CA LYS A 111 -5.87 -16.91 21.09
C LYS A 111 -6.07 -17.69 19.79
N GLU A 112 -6.57 -17.08 18.71
CA GLU A 112 -6.83 -17.81 17.45
C GLU A 112 -5.75 -17.64 16.38
N LEU A 113 -4.95 -16.58 16.45
CA LEU A 113 -3.86 -16.33 15.49
C LEU A 113 -2.60 -17.16 15.78
N SER A 114 -2.53 -17.84 16.93
CA SER A 114 -1.34 -18.57 17.36
C SER A 114 -1.14 -19.92 16.67
N GLN A 115 -2.20 -20.51 16.09
CA GLN A 115 -2.19 -21.83 15.44
C GLN A 115 -2.49 -21.77 13.93
N VAL A 116 -2.21 -20.63 13.29
CA VAL A 116 -2.41 -20.49 11.84
C VAL A 116 -1.22 -21.08 11.10
N LYS A 117 -1.49 -22.02 10.18
CA LYS A 117 -0.47 -22.55 9.26
C LYS A 117 -0.10 -21.48 8.24
N VAL A 118 1.15 -21.00 8.30
CA VAL A 118 1.66 -19.98 7.38
C VAL A 118 2.68 -20.60 6.45
N ILE A 119 2.51 -20.38 5.15
CA ILE A 119 3.37 -20.89 4.08
C ILE A 119 4.23 -19.71 3.63
N ASP A 120 5.54 -19.80 3.85
CA ASP A 120 6.49 -18.79 3.39
C ASP A 120 6.83 -19.05 1.92
N MET A 121 6.43 -18.09 1.09
CA MET A 121 6.63 -18.10 -0.37
C MET A 121 7.84 -17.25 -0.79
N THR A 122 8.59 -16.69 0.16
CA THR A 122 9.71 -15.77 -0.08
C THR A 122 11.02 -16.52 -0.36
N GLY A 123 11.06 -17.83 -0.08
CA GLY A 123 12.19 -18.71 -0.37
C GLY A 123 11.98 -19.58 -1.61
N ARG A 124 13.07 -20.11 -2.17
CA ARG A 124 13.01 -21.14 -3.24
C ARG A 124 12.44 -22.47 -2.74
N GLU A 125 12.55 -22.72 -1.44
CA GLU A 125 12.07 -23.92 -0.78
C GLU A 125 10.77 -23.65 -0.02
N GLN A 126 9.86 -24.61 -0.05
CA GLN A 126 8.59 -24.55 0.66
C GLN A 126 8.84 -24.64 2.17
N LYS A 127 8.69 -23.52 2.89
CA LYS A 127 8.71 -23.49 4.35
C LYS A 127 7.30 -23.31 4.89
N VAL A 128 6.95 -24.12 5.89
CA VAL A 128 5.63 -24.12 6.51
C VAL A 128 5.79 -23.92 8.00
N TYR A 129 5.21 -22.83 8.49
CA TYR A 129 5.17 -22.45 9.89
C TYR A 129 3.78 -22.72 10.45
N TYR A 130 3.70 -22.97 11.76
CA TYR A 130 2.44 -23.23 12.47
C TYR A 130 1.95 -22.02 13.26
N SER A 131 2.74 -20.93 13.27
CA SER A 131 2.43 -19.69 13.97
C SER A 131 3.14 -18.49 13.33
N TYR A 132 2.53 -17.30 13.41
CA TYR A 132 3.14 -16.05 12.93
C TYR A 132 4.45 -15.69 13.66
N SER A 133 4.62 -16.11 14.91
CA SER A 133 5.83 -15.84 15.69
C SER A 133 7.10 -16.48 15.10
N GLN A 134 6.94 -17.55 14.29
CA GLN A 134 8.04 -18.28 13.68
C GLN A 134 8.59 -17.60 12.40
N ILE A 135 7.89 -16.57 11.91
CA ILE A 135 8.26 -15.81 10.68
C ILE A 135 9.21 -14.65 10.99
N SER A 136 9.48 -14.36 12.27
CA SER A 136 10.36 -13.24 12.70
C SER A 136 11.85 -13.43 12.34
N HIS A 137 12.21 -14.48 11.62
CA HIS A 137 13.55 -14.61 11.07
C HIS A 137 13.74 -13.55 9.99
N LYS A 138 14.47 -12.47 10.34
CA LYS A 138 14.94 -11.44 9.43
C LYS A 138 15.44 -12.13 8.16
N HIS A 139 14.76 -11.90 7.04
CA HIS A 139 15.13 -12.45 5.75
C HIS A 139 16.62 -12.20 5.53
N ASN A 140 17.39 -13.28 5.42
CA ASN A 140 18.72 -13.20 4.86
C ASN A 140 18.50 -12.74 3.42
N VAL A 141 19.02 -11.56 3.08
CA VAL A 141 18.89 -10.97 1.76
C VAL A 141 19.32 -12.03 0.74
N PRO A 142 18.53 -12.28 -0.32
CA PRO A 142 18.90 -13.25 -1.34
C PRO A 142 20.31 -12.95 -1.86
N ASP A 143 21.18 -13.94 -1.76
CA ASP A 143 22.48 -13.97 -2.41
C ASP A 143 22.24 -13.99 -3.93
N ASP A 144 22.27 -12.82 -4.54
CA ASP A 144 22.30 -12.65 -5.99
C ASP A 144 23.68 -13.07 -6.51
N GLY A 145 23.90 -14.38 -6.62
CA GLY A 145 24.81 -15.00 -7.58
C GLY A 145 26.21 -14.42 -7.73
N LEU A 146 26.90 -14.03 -6.65
CA LEU A 146 28.31 -13.67 -6.70
C LEU A 146 29.19 -14.87 -6.31
N PRO A 147 30.33 -15.09 -7.01
CA PRO A 147 31.13 -16.30 -6.84
C PRO A 147 31.74 -16.40 -5.44
N LEU A 148 31.77 -17.63 -4.91
CA LEU A 148 32.44 -18.02 -3.67
C LEU A 148 33.91 -17.54 -3.63
N GLN A 149 34.20 -16.38 -3.06
CA GLN A 149 35.59 -16.06 -2.67
C GLN A 149 35.70 -14.93 -1.63
N SER A 150 34.94 -14.94 -0.54
CA SER A 150 35.35 -14.23 0.69
C SER A 150 34.45 -14.58 1.88
N GLN A 151 34.48 -15.83 2.34
CA GLN A 151 34.06 -16.14 3.70
C GLN A 151 35.20 -15.79 4.66
N GLN A 152 35.16 -14.59 5.23
CA GLN A 152 35.72 -14.36 6.56
C GLN A 152 34.56 -14.12 7.52
N LEU A 153 34.41 -15.05 8.47
CA LEU A 153 33.47 -14.98 9.58
C LEU A 153 33.71 -13.70 10.39
N PRO A 154 32.67 -12.88 10.69
CA PRO A 154 32.83 -11.82 11.68
C PRO A 154 32.74 -12.43 13.08
N GLN A 155 33.86 -12.37 13.80
CA GLN A 155 33.88 -12.52 15.25
C GLN A 155 33.12 -11.38 15.92
N SER A 156 32.52 -11.71 17.06
CA SER A 156 31.80 -10.85 17.97
C SER A 156 32.54 -9.55 18.31
N GLY A 157 31.85 -8.42 18.19
CA GLY A 157 32.25 -7.17 18.84
C GLY A 157 32.70 -6.05 17.92
N LYS A 158 31.80 -5.59 17.04
CA LYS A 158 31.64 -4.20 16.57
C LYS A 158 30.44 -4.20 15.64
N GLU A 159 29.59 -3.18 15.74
CA GLU A 159 28.43 -3.04 14.86
C GLU A 159 28.91 -2.87 13.41
N ALA A 160 29.05 -3.98 12.70
CA ALA A 160 29.22 -3.99 11.26
C ALA A 160 27.87 -3.55 10.70
N LYS A 161 27.73 -2.24 10.45
CA LYS A 161 26.70 -1.71 9.54
C LYS A 161 26.72 -2.63 8.32
N ALA A 162 25.62 -3.33 8.10
CA ALA A 162 25.49 -4.22 6.96
C ALA A 162 25.91 -3.46 5.68
N PRO A 163 26.67 -4.07 4.76
CA PRO A 163 27.13 -3.40 3.55
C PRO A 163 25.99 -2.89 2.65
N GLY A 164 24.73 -3.30 2.92
CA GLY A 164 23.53 -2.80 2.27
C GLY A 164 23.03 -1.42 2.73
N PHE A 165 23.70 -0.76 3.68
CA PHE A 165 23.37 0.61 4.12
C PHE A 165 24.55 1.57 3.93
N ALA A 166 25.34 1.37 2.88
CA ALA A 166 26.32 2.35 2.42
C ALA A 166 25.71 3.15 1.26
N LEU A 167 25.40 4.44 1.50
CA LEU A 167 24.95 5.37 0.47
C LEU A 167 25.98 6.51 0.32
N PRO A 168 27.07 6.30 -0.45
CA PRO A 168 28.16 7.29 -0.55
C PRO A 168 27.69 8.64 -1.11
N GLU A 169 26.73 8.63 -2.04
CA GLU A 169 26.16 9.87 -2.60
C GLU A 169 25.34 10.66 -1.57
N LEU A 170 24.61 9.97 -0.70
CA LEU A 170 23.85 10.63 0.37
C LEU A 170 24.80 11.21 1.42
N GLU A 171 25.86 10.46 1.76
CA GLU A 171 26.91 10.92 2.66
C GLU A 171 27.62 12.17 2.10
N HIS A 172 27.98 12.17 0.83
CA HIS A 172 28.56 13.33 0.16
C HIS A 172 27.62 14.54 0.16
N ASN A 173 26.35 14.35 -0.18
CA ASN A 173 25.35 15.44 -0.17
C ASN A 173 25.16 16.04 1.23
N LEU A 174 25.13 15.20 2.27
CA LEU A 174 25.05 15.67 3.66
C LEU A 174 26.31 16.43 4.06
N GLN A 175 27.49 15.95 3.68
CA GLN A 175 28.75 16.64 3.94
C GLN A 175 28.78 18.02 3.27
N LEU A 176 28.34 18.13 2.01
CA LEU A 176 28.26 19.41 1.31
C LEU A 176 27.36 20.42 2.03
N LEU A 177 26.20 19.97 2.53
CA LEU A 177 25.29 20.83 3.28
C LEU A 177 25.94 21.32 4.57
N ILE A 178 26.65 20.44 5.28
CA ILE A 178 27.40 20.81 6.49
C ILE A 178 28.44 21.87 6.16
N ASP A 179 29.29 21.63 5.15
CA ASP A 179 30.37 22.55 4.77
C ASP A 179 29.82 23.93 4.35
N LEU A 180 28.72 23.97 3.60
CA LEU A 180 28.05 25.22 3.22
C LEU A 180 27.51 25.98 4.44
N THR A 181 26.86 25.27 5.37
CA THR A 181 26.34 25.90 6.59
C THR A 181 27.45 26.38 7.52
N GLU A 182 28.57 25.66 7.62
CA GLU A 182 29.73 26.08 8.39
C GLU A 182 30.34 27.36 7.80
N GLN A 183 30.48 27.42 6.47
CA GLN A 183 30.93 28.63 5.79
C GLN A 183 29.98 29.82 6.00
N GLU A 184 28.66 29.60 5.95
CA GLU A 184 27.67 30.65 6.25
C GLU A 184 27.77 31.15 7.69
N ILE A 185 27.97 30.26 8.66
CA ILE A 185 28.16 30.65 10.07
C ILE A 185 29.43 31.49 10.22
N ILE A 186 30.56 31.05 9.66
CA ILE A 186 31.83 31.79 9.72
C ILE A 186 31.72 33.17 9.04
N GLN A 187 31.00 33.25 7.92
CA GLN A 187 30.77 34.53 7.25
C GLN A 187 29.89 35.48 8.05
N ASN A 188 28.87 34.97 8.76
CA ASN A 188 28.00 35.78 9.60
C ASN A 188 28.64 36.16 10.96
N ASP A 189 29.61 35.39 11.45
CA ASP A 189 30.35 35.66 12.69
C ASP A 189 31.47 36.72 12.51
N ARG A 190 31.91 36.96 11.27
CA ARG A 190 32.85 38.03 10.89
C ARG A 190 32.17 39.36 10.61
#